data_AF-W1RYW4-F1
#
_entry.id   AF-W1RYW4-F1
#
_cell.length_a   1.000
_cell.length_b   1.000
_cell.length_c   1.000
_cell.angle_alpha   90.00
_cell.angle_beta   90.00
_cell.angle_gamma   90.00
#
_symmetry.space_group_name_H-M   'P 1'
#
loop_
_entity.id
_entity.type
_entity.pdbx_description
1 polymer ?
#
loop_
_entity_poly.entity_id
_entity_poly.type
_entity_poly.pdbx_seq_one_letter_code
_entity_poly.pdbx_strand_id
1 'polypeptide(L)'
;MSDLKDEKAIAEAFLKEMLVADDTGNYDLFVKHYEAKDLVGFSIERFKNDIKHMQVRNGMNLGYDYLGALKGYLDGVHDSCYRFVWKGLYEKREAMIVIGIHRKNGIWYVNESSVR
;
A
#
# COMPACT_ATOMS: atom_id res chain seq x y z
N MET A 1 -19.27 -7.48 -10.93
CA MET A 1 -18.29 -6.41 -10.64
C MET A 1 -17.59 -6.11 -11.94
N SER A 2 -17.46 -4.85 -12.35
CA SER A 2 -16.58 -4.51 -13.48
C SER A 2 -15.19 -5.10 -13.21
N ASP A 3 -14.55 -5.59 -14.26
CA ASP A 3 -13.23 -6.22 -14.19
C ASP A 3 -12.22 -5.15 -13.75
N LEU A 4 -11.91 -5.05 -12.45
CA LEU A 4 -11.01 -4.04 -11.83
C LEU A 4 -9.54 -4.25 -12.23
N LYS A 5 -9.28 -4.71 -13.46
CA LYS A 5 -7.95 -5.06 -13.95
C LYS A 5 -7.01 -3.87 -13.94
N ASP A 6 -7.50 -2.70 -14.39
CA ASP A 6 -6.69 -1.49 -14.49
C ASP A 6 -6.36 -0.94 -13.10
N GLU A 7 -7.35 -0.83 -12.21
CA GLU A 7 -7.13 -0.36 -10.85
C GLU A 7 -6.27 -1.33 -10.03
N LYS A 8 -6.44 -2.64 -10.23
CA LYS A 8 -5.58 -3.65 -9.62
C LYS A 8 -4.13 -3.47 -10.11
N ALA A 9 -3.91 -3.27 -11.40
CA ALA A 9 -2.56 -3.10 -11.93
C ALA A 9 -1.86 -1.87 -11.33
N ILE A 10 -2.61 -0.79 -11.11
CA ILE A 10 -2.12 0.42 -10.45
C ILE A 10 -1.78 0.13 -8.97
N ALA A 11 -2.70 -0.47 -8.23
CA ALA A 11 -2.48 -0.82 -6.83
C ALA A 11 -1.30 -1.79 -6.67
N GLU A 12 -1.15 -2.75 -7.59
CA GLU A 12 -0.05 -3.70 -7.59
C GLU A 12 1.30 -3.04 -7.94
N ALA A 13 1.31 -2.04 -8.83
CA ALA A 13 2.51 -1.25 -9.08
C ALA A 13 2.94 -0.47 -7.82
N PHE A 14 1.98 0.14 -7.11
CA PHE A 14 2.26 0.82 -5.85
C PHE A 14 2.75 -0.14 -4.77
N LEU A 15 2.12 -1.32 -4.64
CA LEU A 15 2.57 -2.38 -3.74
C LEU A 15 4.04 -2.76 -3.97
N LYS A 16 4.43 -3.01 -5.22
CA LYS A 16 5.82 -3.36 -5.55
C LYS A 16 6.81 -2.27 -5.13
N GLU A 17 6.49 -1.01 -5.41
CA GLU A 17 7.32 0.11 -5.00
C GLU A 17 7.43 0.22 -3.47
N MET A 18 6.33 0.01 -2.74
CA MET A 18 6.33 0.03 -1.27
C MET A 18 7.11 -1.13 -0.65
N LEU A 19 6.99 -2.35 -1.19
CA LEU A 19 7.76 -3.50 -0.70
C LEU A 19 9.27 -3.26 -0.89
N VAL A 20 9.67 -2.72 -2.04
CA VAL A 20 11.07 -2.32 -2.26
C VAL A 20 11.48 -1.21 -1.30
N ALA A 21 10.60 -0.23 -1.05
CA ALA A 21 10.87 0.83 -0.10
C ALA A 21 11.07 0.31 1.33
N ASP A 22 10.25 -0.65 1.76
CA ASP A 22 10.34 -1.29 3.06
C ASP A 22 11.64 -2.10 3.22
N ASP A 23 12.00 -2.90 2.21
CA ASP A 23 13.21 -3.73 2.23
C ASP A 23 14.50 -2.88 2.18
N THR A 24 14.48 -1.73 1.51
CA THR A 24 15.64 -0.84 1.35
C THR A 24 15.67 0.35 2.29
N GLY A 25 14.61 0.59 3.05
CA GLY A 25 14.47 1.78 3.89
C GLY A 25 14.33 3.09 3.11
N ASN A 26 13.78 3.05 1.89
CA ASN A 26 13.65 4.21 1.01
C ASN A 26 12.34 4.98 1.26
N TYR A 27 12.42 6.01 2.09
CA TYR A 27 11.26 6.84 2.47
C TYR A 27 10.59 7.52 1.28
N ASP A 28 11.38 8.11 0.38
CA ASP A 28 10.85 8.88 -0.76
C ASP A 28 10.05 7.98 -1.71
N LEU A 29 10.52 6.74 -1.91
CA LEU A 29 9.80 5.75 -2.69
C LEU A 29 8.48 5.33 -2.01
N PHE A 30 8.49 5.16 -0.68
CA PHE A 30 7.30 4.79 0.08
C PHE A 30 6.19 5.84 -0.03
N VAL A 31 6.55 7.13 0.10
CA VAL A 31 5.58 8.23 0.13
C VAL A 31 5.19 8.79 -1.24
N LYS A 32 5.86 8.33 -2.31
CA LYS A 32 5.74 8.84 -3.69
C LYS A 32 4.29 9.00 -4.19
N HIS A 33 3.40 8.08 -3.81
CA HIS A 33 2.02 8.03 -4.30
C HIS A 33 0.98 8.58 -3.31
N TYR A 34 1.39 9.16 -2.19
CA TYR A 34 0.46 9.77 -1.24
C TYR A 34 0.16 11.23 -1.61
N GLU A 35 -1.03 11.73 -1.26
CA GLU A 35 -1.24 13.18 -1.25
C GLU A 35 -0.49 13.81 -0.07
N ALA A 36 0.04 15.03 -0.23
CA ALA A 36 0.78 15.71 0.82
C ALA A 36 -0.01 15.88 2.14
N LYS A 37 -1.35 16.01 2.05
CA LYS A 37 -2.24 16.07 3.21
C LYS A 37 -2.24 14.78 4.05
N ASP A 38 -2.00 13.63 3.42
CA ASP A 38 -2.06 12.30 4.06
C ASP A 38 -0.73 11.96 4.75
N LEU A 39 0.34 12.70 4.43
CA LEU A 39 1.66 12.57 5.02
C LEU A 39 1.88 13.46 6.25
N VAL A 40 0.87 14.26 6.65
CA VAL A 40 0.99 15.13 7.83
C VAL A 40 1.22 14.29 9.08
N GLY A 41 2.39 14.45 9.70
CA GLY A 41 2.80 13.67 10.88
C GLY A 41 3.38 12.29 10.57
N PHE A 42 3.62 11.96 9.30
CA PHE A 42 4.43 10.82 8.89
C PHE A 42 5.84 11.29 8.57
N SER A 43 6.79 11.04 9.46
CA SER A 43 8.20 11.42 9.28
C SER A 43 9.06 10.22 8.87
N ILE A 44 10.26 10.52 8.38
CA ILE A 44 11.26 9.48 8.07
C ILE A 44 11.63 8.63 9.29
N GLU A 45 11.66 9.20 10.49
CA GLU A 45 11.92 8.46 11.74
C GLU A 45 10.80 7.47 12.03
N ARG A 46 9.54 7.89 11.85
CA ARG A 46 8.38 7.01 12.01
C ARG A 46 8.45 5.85 11.03
N PHE A 47 8.70 6.13 9.75
CA PHE A 47 8.87 5.11 8.72
C PHE A 47 9.98 4.10 9.06
N LYS A 48 11.17 4.57 9.47
CA LYS A 48 12.28 3.69 9.86
C LYS A 48 11.94 2.81 11.06
N ASN A 49 11.22 3.35 12.05
CA ASN A 49 10.75 2.57 13.19
C ASN A 49 9.74 1.50 12.76
N ASP A 50 8.80 1.85 11.89
CA ASP A 50 7.78 0.93 11.38
C ASP A 50 8.43 -0.24 10.61
N ILE A 51 9.39 0.02 9.72
CA ILE A 51 10.14 -1.04 9.02
C ILE A 51 10.88 -1.94 10.01
N LYS A 52 11.58 -1.35 10.99
CA LYS A 52 12.33 -2.13 11.98
C LYS A 52 11.41 -3.08 12.75
N HIS A 53 10.26 -2.58 13.20
CA HIS A 53 9.25 -3.41 13.86
C HIS A 53 8.69 -4.49 12.92
N MET A 54 8.44 -4.15 11.66
CA MET A 54 7.96 -5.10 10.67
C MET A 54 8.97 -6.22 10.39
N GLN A 55 10.26 -5.90 10.20
CA GLN A 55 11.32 -6.90 9.97
C GLN A 55 11.54 -7.81 11.18
N VAL A 56 11.46 -7.27 12.40
CA VAL A 56 11.52 -8.09 13.62
C VAL A 56 10.36 -9.09 13.67
N ARG A 57 9.14 -8.62 13.37
CA ARG A 57 7.91 -9.43 13.44
C ARG A 57 7.74 -10.42 12.29
N ASN A 58 8.04 -10.00 11.06
CA ASN A 58 7.71 -10.71 9.83
C ASN A 58 8.95 -11.29 9.12
N GLY A 59 10.12 -10.67 9.29
CA GLY A 59 11.30 -10.92 8.45
C GLY A 59 11.20 -10.15 7.12
N MET A 60 12.05 -10.51 6.16
CA MET A 60 12.04 -9.92 4.81
C MET A 60 10.84 -10.39 3.99
N ASN A 61 10.43 -9.56 3.02
CA ASN A 61 9.41 -9.92 2.05
C ASN A 61 9.94 -10.95 1.04
N LEU A 62 9.17 -12.01 0.80
CA LEU A 62 9.48 -13.08 -0.16
C LEU A 62 8.55 -13.08 -1.37
N GLY A 63 7.41 -12.40 -1.28
CA GLY A 63 6.41 -12.35 -2.36
C GLY A 63 5.01 -12.08 -1.84
N TYR A 64 4.03 -12.13 -2.74
CA TYR A 64 2.62 -11.92 -2.39
C TYR A 64 1.67 -12.63 -3.37
N ASP A 65 0.47 -12.99 -2.88
CA ASP A 65 -0.60 -13.58 -3.67
C ASP A 65 -1.88 -12.72 -3.58
N TYR A 66 -2.55 -12.48 -4.70
CA TYR A 66 -3.75 -11.65 -4.72
C TYR A 66 -4.97 -12.37 -4.12
N LEU A 67 -5.68 -11.71 -3.20
CA LEU A 67 -6.84 -12.27 -2.51
C LEU A 67 -8.17 -11.64 -2.96
N GLY A 68 -8.18 -10.36 -3.31
CA GLY A 68 -9.40 -9.71 -3.76
C GLY A 68 -9.40 -8.19 -3.62
N ALA A 69 -10.57 -7.60 -3.85
CA ALA A 69 -10.77 -6.16 -3.78
C ALA A 69 -12.11 -5.81 -3.13
N LEU A 70 -12.15 -4.64 -2.53
CA LEU A 70 -13.33 -3.99 -1.96
C LEU A 70 -13.47 -2.61 -2.61
N LYS A 71 -14.70 -2.22 -2.96
CA LYS A 71 -14.98 -0.84 -3.36
C LYS A 71 -14.99 0.04 -2.11
N GLY A 72 -14.23 1.13 -2.15
CA GLY A 72 -14.17 2.14 -1.11
C GLY A 72 -15.44 3.00 -1.05
N TYR A 73 -15.45 3.95 -0.13
CA TYR A 73 -16.58 4.87 0.05
C TYR A 73 -16.72 5.80 -1.16
N LEU A 74 -17.97 6.10 -1.54
CA LEU A 74 -18.31 7.16 -2.47
C LEU A 74 -18.64 8.39 -1.63
N ASP A 75 -17.69 9.30 -1.47
CA ASP A 75 -17.81 10.50 -0.63
C ASP A 75 -17.99 11.79 -1.43
N GLY A 76 -18.09 11.70 -2.77
CA GLY A 76 -18.23 12.84 -3.66
C GLY A 76 -16.95 13.67 -3.83
N VAL A 77 -15.87 13.31 -3.14
CA VAL A 77 -14.55 13.97 -3.24
C VAL A 77 -13.60 13.17 -4.14
N HIS A 78 -13.75 11.85 -4.16
CA HIS A 78 -12.92 10.94 -4.94
C HIS A 78 -13.71 10.36 -6.12
N ASP A 79 -13.09 10.37 -7.31
CA ASP A 79 -13.70 9.85 -8.54
C ASP A 79 -13.90 8.32 -8.44
N SER A 80 -12.96 7.66 -7.77
CA SER A 80 -12.94 6.22 -7.51
C SER A 80 -12.15 5.95 -6.23
N CYS A 81 -12.57 4.95 -5.44
CA CYS A 81 -11.83 4.47 -4.28
C CYS A 81 -11.94 2.94 -4.21
N TYR A 82 -10.81 2.26 -4.02
CA TYR A 82 -10.72 0.80 -3.95
C TYR A 82 -9.69 0.38 -2.92
N ARG A 83 -9.91 -0.79 -2.31
CA ARG A 83 -8.95 -1.47 -1.44
C ARG A 83 -8.68 -2.84 -2.00
N PHE A 84 -7.41 -3.14 -2.24
CA PHE A 84 -6.96 -4.41 -2.75
C PHE A 84 -6.22 -5.16 -1.64
N VAL A 85 -6.42 -6.46 -1.58
CA VAL A 85 -5.90 -7.32 -0.53
C VAL A 85 -5.02 -8.39 -1.14
N TRP A 86 -3.84 -8.56 -0.55
CA TRP A 86 -2.91 -9.64 -0.86
C TRP A 86 -2.52 -10.40 0.40
N LYS A 87 -2.18 -11.67 0.22
CA LYS A 87 -1.42 -12.46 1.17
C LYS A 87 0.05 -12.12 0.96
N GLY A 88 0.69 -11.47 1.92
CA GLY A 88 2.13 -11.27 1.95
C GLY A 88 2.84 -12.49 2.50
N LEU A 89 3.90 -12.92 1.82
CA LEU A 89 4.77 -14.01 2.22
C LEU A 89 6.06 -13.41 2.78
N TYR A 90 6.34 -13.63 4.06
CA TYR A 90 7.56 -13.17 4.72
C TYR A 90 8.30 -14.35 5.35
N GLU A 91 9.59 -14.16 5.65
CA GLU A 91 10.46 -15.23 6.18
C GLU A 91 9.91 -15.91 7.45
N LYS A 92 9.20 -15.17 8.31
CA LYS A 92 8.74 -15.67 9.62
C LYS A 92 7.25 -15.98 9.67
N ARG A 93 6.47 -15.48 8.71
CA ARG A 93 5.00 -15.61 8.70
C ARG A 93 4.40 -15.16 7.39
N GLU A 94 3.15 -15.52 7.22
CA GLU A 94 2.26 -14.88 6.26
C GLU A 94 1.59 -13.66 6.93
N ALA A 95 1.22 -12.66 6.14
CA ALA A 95 0.50 -11.48 6.62
C ALA A 95 -0.54 -11.03 5.58
N MET A 96 -1.51 -10.24 6.01
CA MET A 96 -2.44 -9.62 5.08
C MET A 96 -1.94 -8.22 4.73
N ILE A 97 -1.74 -7.95 3.44
CA ILE A 97 -1.38 -6.64 2.91
C ILE A 97 -2.62 -6.00 2.32
N VAL A 98 -2.90 -4.75 2.71
CA VAL A 98 -3.99 -3.95 2.14
C VAL A 98 -3.39 -2.70 1.52
N ILE A 99 -3.67 -2.49 0.23
CA ILE A 99 -3.39 -1.23 -0.47
C ILE A 99 -4.71 -0.59 -0.88
N GLY A 100 -4.99 0.57 -0.30
CA GLY A 100 -6.06 1.46 -0.71
C GLY A 100 -5.56 2.46 -1.73
N ILE A 101 -6.31 2.61 -2.82
CA ILE A 101 -6.09 3.68 -3.80
C ILE A 101 -7.35 4.49 -4.04
N HIS A 102 -7.18 5.78 -4.31
CA HIS A 102 -8.23 6.64 -4.81
C HIS A 102 -7.77 7.45 -6.01
N ARG A 103 -8.74 7.86 -6.83
CA ARG A 103 -8.52 8.72 -7.98
C ARG A 103 -9.06 10.12 -7.72
N LYS A 104 -8.27 11.12 -8.06
CA LYS A 104 -8.63 12.54 -7.98
C LYS A 104 -8.03 13.30 -9.14
N ASN A 105 -8.86 14.02 -9.89
CA ASN A 105 -8.43 14.77 -11.08
C ASN A 105 -7.63 13.93 -12.07
N GLY A 106 -8.01 12.65 -12.24
CA GLY A 106 -7.33 11.72 -13.14
C GLY A 106 -6.09 11.02 -12.57
N ILE A 107 -5.53 11.48 -11.45
CA ILE A 107 -4.32 10.93 -10.80
C ILE A 107 -4.72 9.93 -9.72
N TRP A 108 -3.96 8.85 -9.58
CA TRP A 108 -4.13 7.84 -8.54
C TRP A 108 -3.19 8.08 -7.37
N TYR A 109 -3.73 7.95 -6.17
CA TYR A 109 -3.03 8.11 -4.91
C TYR A 109 -3.27 6.91 -4.00
N VAL A 110 -2.37 6.73 -3.04
CA VAL A 110 -2.52 5.78 -1.93
C VAL A 110 -3.23 6.47 -0.78
N ASN A 111 -4.23 5.81 -0.20
CA ASN A 111 -4.88 6.23 1.05
C ASN A 111 -4.85 5.17 2.16
N GLU A 112 -4.43 3.94 1.86
CA GLU A 112 -4.16 2.91 2.86
C GLU A 112 -2.97 2.06 2.43
N SER A 113 -2.02 1.85 3.34
CA SER A 113 -1.00 0.81 3.23
C SER A 113 -0.84 0.17 4.60
N SER A 114 -1.22 -1.10 4.72
CA SER A 114 -1.08 -1.80 6.00
C SER A 114 -0.76 -3.28 5.85
N VAL A 115 0.02 -3.78 6.80
CA VAL A 115 0.39 -5.19 6.94
C VAL A 115 -0.10 -5.70 8.30
N ARG A 116 -1.05 -6.63 8.29
CA ARG A 116 -1.72 -7.19 9.48
C ARG A 116 -1.22 -8.58 9.82
#